data_AF-A0A9P8I8P0-F1
#
_entry.id   AF-A0A9P8I8P0-F1
#
_cell.length_a   1.000
_cell.length_b   1.000
_cell.length_c   1.000
_cell.angle_alpha   90.00
_cell.angle_beta   90.00
_cell.angle_gamma   90.00
#
_symmetry.space_group_name_H-M   'P 1'
#
loop_
_entity.id
_entity.type
_entity.pdbx_description
1 polymer ?
#
loop_
_entity_poly.entity_id
_entity_poly.type
_entity_poly.pdbx_seq_one_letter_code
_entity_poly.pdbx_strand_id
1 'polypeptide(L)'
;MLRGEFQMLPQLGNIEFQYIKEEHNRTRVEVPPINLQYIDGPLKDEHDLDLSVRSKPVMGVDDLLVILHYHWALDKTTFPHERQRIQLSLLLLMIAYTSSRPGALIESGCLRGSNEALCYKDVHVLIIKNPEEPGHNMIVMEVTLRFMKGKRGKSQPTTYLFHKRDGNLALCPILQFLALAFADDAFEAEGVYSLEDIFRLNIEAPRNSLQLKWKHLRLDSPIFRRTVRISDGIRISPDKALQRGTANAVDGVATTAERNQVLGHSRSDIFLRYYISERVKRDVQSAYLGRPARDALIRAVGRMSLARDPHAPNALSPKMLSEIKHHPRIMELQKKRRVVSAKIRLNYRKIKNAKGTDAYRRYTQLCGNIASERQFLRSSKLEDIRREFFNTINTIEIERQLSGCQASEIKDLEVAHFTFDERSRLVNVLFAFSDNVMTDKSRLLD
;
A
#
# COMPACT_ATOMS: atom_id res chain seq x y z
N MET A 1 -55.19 -36.77 -20.85
CA MET A 1 -54.35 -37.37 -21.92
C MET A 1 -53.10 -36.50 -22.01
N LEU A 2 -51.96 -36.87 -21.40
CA LEU A 2 -50.88 -37.73 -21.97
C LEU A 2 -50.24 -37.03 -23.20
N ARG A 3 -48.93 -36.74 -23.35
CA ARG A 3 -47.61 -37.11 -22.75
C ARG A 3 -46.61 -35.97 -23.08
N GLY A 4 -45.60 -35.64 -22.25
CA GLY A 4 -44.19 -36.08 -22.39
C GLY A 4 -43.46 -35.30 -23.51
N GLU A 5 -42.40 -34.51 -23.28
CA GLU A 5 -41.06 -34.96 -22.90
C GLU A 5 -40.25 -33.87 -22.14
N PHE A 6 -39.60 -34.32 -21.06
CA PHE A 6 -38.47 -33.67 -20.41
C PHE A 6 -37.25 -33.79 -21.32
N GLN A 7 -36.65 -32.66 -21.76
CA GLN A 7 -35.30 -32.69 -22.33
C GLN A 7 -34.28 -32.29 -21.26
N MET A 8 -33.35 -33.21 -21.02
CA MET A 8 -32.33 -33.16 -19.99
C MET A 8 -31.39 -31.96 -20.18
N LEU A 9 -31.15 -31.22 -19.10
CA LEU A 9 -29.94 -30.43 -18.93
C LEU A 9 -28.73 -31.33 -19.23
N PRO A 10 -27.77 -30.92 -20.07
CA PRO A 10 -26.51 -31.64 -20.20
C PRO A 10 -25.86 -31.65 -18.81
N GLN A 11 -25.65 -32.87 -18.32
CA GLN A 11 -24.84 -33.15 -17.16
C GLN A 11 -23.52 -32.39 -17.32
N LEU A 12 -23.24 -31.47 -16.40
CA LEU A 12 -21.90 -30.94 -16.20
C LEU A 12 -21.03 -32.14 -15.83
N GLY A 13 -20.47 -32.78 -16.85
CA GLY A 13 -19.51 -33.84 -16.70
C GLY A 13 -18.39 -33.36 -15.80
N ASN A 14 -18.03 -34.20 -14.84
CA ASN A 14 -16.87 -34.01 -13.97
C ASN A 14 -15.68 -33.54 -14.81
N ILE A 15 -15.32 -32.26 -14.69
CA ILE A 15 -14.02 -31.79 -15.17
C ILE A 15 -13.01 -32.30 -14.15
N GLU A 16 -12.52 -33.52 -14.35
CA GLU A 16 -11.28 -33.96 -13.75
C GLU A 16 -10.16 -33.10 -14.31
N PHE A 17 -9.63 -32.20 -13.49
CA PHE A 17 -8.37 -31.53 -13.77
C PHE A 17 -7.25 -32.56 -13.65
N GLN A 18 -6.91 -33.23 -14.76
CA GLN A 18 -5.66 -33.97 -14.83
C GLN A 18 -4.48 -32.99 -14.72
N TYR A 19 -3.71 -33.12 -13.64
CA TYR A 19 -2.43 -32.46 -13.48
C TYR A 19 -1.43 -33.02 -14.49
N ILE A 20 -1.20 -32.30 -15.58
CA ILE A 20 -0.02 -32.54 -16.42
C ILE A 20 1.15 -31.79 -15.78
N LYS A 21 2.01 -32.52 -15.06
CA LYS A 21 3.37 -32.06 -14.75
C LYS A 21 4.20 -32.26 -16.02
N GLU A 22 4.25 -31.25 -16.88
CA GLU A 22 5.17 -31.25 -18.02
C GLU A 22 6.51 -30.66 -17.60
N GLU A 23 7.55 -31.50 -17.74
CA GLU A 23 8.95 -31.12 -17.71
C GLU A 23 9.24 -30.05 -18.77
N HIS A 24 10.26 -29.24 -18.48
CA HIS A 24 10.65 -28.10 -19.31
C HIS A 24 10.98 -28.52 -20.74
N ASN A 25 10.03 -28.30 -21.67
CA ASN A 25 10.35 -28.08 -23.06
C ASN A 25 9.45 -26.99 -23.66
N ARG A 26 10.10 -25.96 -24.21
CA ARG A 26 9.45 -24.79 -24.79
C ARG A 26 8.78 -25.14 -26.11
N THR A 27 7.51 -25.52 -26.07
CA THR A 27 6.61 -25.39 -27.21
C THR A 27 5.55 -24.36 -26.83
N ARG A 28 5.54 -23.24 -27.57
CA ARG A 28 4.62 -22.13 -27.35
C ARG A 28 3.23 -22.59 -27.81
N VAL A 29 2.47 -23.22 -26.92
CA VAL A 29 1.04 -23.49 -27.18
C VAL A 29 0.34 -22.14 -27.16
N GLU A 30 -0.11 -21.68 -28.32
CA GLU A 30 -1.03 -20.55 -28.43
C GLU A 30 -2.35 -20.95 -27.76
N VAL A 31 -2.55 -20.46 -26.54
CA VAL A 31 -3.86 -20.54 -25.89
C VAL A 31 -4.78 -19.57 -26.63
N PRO A 32 -5.89 -20.04 -27.25
CA PRO A 32 -6.79 -19.16 -27.97
C PRO A 32 -7.39 -18.10 -27.03
N PRO A 33 -7.75 -16.90 -27.53
CA PRO A 33 -8.21 -15.75 -26.74
C PRO A 33 -9.62 -15.90 -26.15
N ILE A 34 -10.03 -17.11 -25.77
CA ILE A 34 -11.38 -17.44 -25.30
C ILE A 34 -11.70 -16.79 -23.93
N ASN A 35 -10.70 -16.58 -23.06
CA ASN A 35 -10.96 -16.08 -21.70
C ASN A 35 -11.28 -14.57 -21.61
N LEU A 36 -10.75 -13.73 -22.51
CA LEU A 36 -11.05 -12.29 -22.49
C LEU A 36 -12.45 -12.02 -23.08
N GLN A 37 -12.84 -12.76 -24.11
CA GLN A 37 -14.16 -12.62 -24.74
C GLN A 37 -15.31 -13.02 -23.80
N TYR A 38 -15.09 -13.98 -22.89
CA TYR A 38 -16.11 -14.39 -21.92
C TYR A 38 -16.35 -13.34 -20.82
N ILE A 39 -15.28 -12.69 -20.34
CA ILE A 39 -15.35 -11.63 -19.32
C ILE A 39 -15.91 -10.33 -19.91
N ASP A 40 -15.41 -9.92 -21.07
CA ASP A 40 -15.79 -8.65 -21.70
C ASP A 40 -17.13 -8.74 -22.49
N GLY A 41 -17.73 -9.93 -22.59
CA GLY A 41 -19.00 -10.19 -23.26
C GLY A 41 -20.07 -10.76 -22.31
N PRO A 42 -20.28 -12.09 -22.25
CA PRO A 42 -21.36 -12.70 -21.46
C PRO A 42 -21.45 -12.23 -20.01
N LEU A 43 -20.34 -12.18 -19.28
CA LEU A 43 -20.33 -11.74 -17.88
C LEU A 43 -20.63 -10.25 -17.72
N LYS A 44 -20.20 -9.43 -18.67
CA LYS A 44 -20.49 -8.00 -18.68
C LYS A 44 -21.99 -7.77 -18.89
N ASP A 45 -22.58 -8.47 -19.86
CA ASP A 45 -23.99 -8.32 -20.20
C ASP A 45 -24.90 -8.91 -19.11
N GLU A 46 -24.51 -10.05 -18.52
CA GLU A 46 -25.27 -10.72 -17.45
C GLU A 46 -25.26 -9.93 -16.12
N HIS A 47 -24.18 -9.20 -15.84
CA HIS A 47 -23.99 -8.50 -14.57
C HIS A 47 -23.91 -6.98 -14.67
N ASP A 48 -24.23 -6.41 -15.84
CA ASP A 48 -24.18 -4.97 -16.14
C ASP A 48 -22.85 -4.33 -15.68
N LEU A 49 -21.73 -4.97 -16.03
CA LEU A 49 -20.41 -4.56 -15.54
C LEU A 49 -19.94 -3.30 -16.27
N ASP A 50 -19.66 -2.25 -15.49
CA ASP A 50 -19.05 -1.04 -15.99
C ASP A 50 -17.56 -1.25 -16.32
N LEU A 51 -17.25 -1.25 -17.62
CA LEU A 51 -15.88 -1.32 -18.14
C LEU A 51 -15.22 0.05 -18.32
N SER A 52 -15.90 1.13 -17.92
CA SER A 52 -15.32 2.47 -17.99
C SER A 52 -14.02 2.52 -17.19
N VAL A 53 -13.01 3.18 -17.76
CA VAL A 53 -11.77 3.40 -17.04
C VAL A 53 -12.06 4.41 -15.95
N ARG A 54 -11.98 3.98 -14.69
CA ARG A 54 -12.07 4.91 -13.56
C ARG A 54 -10.87 5.85 -13.60
N SER A 55 -11.14 7.14 -13.42
CA SER A 55 -10.09 8.15 -13.30
C SER A 55 -9.09 7.78 -12.20
N LYS A 56 -7.80 7.77 -12.55
CA LYS A 56 -6.68 7.47 -11.65
C LYS A 56 -5.83 8.72 -11.47
N PRO A 57 -6.18 9.61 -10.52
CA PRO A 57 -5.29 10.73 -10.20
C PRO A 57 -3.93 10.20 -9.75
N VAL A 58 -2.86 10.89 -10.14
CA VAL A 58 -1.50 10.48 -9.79
C VAL A 58 -1.12 11.12 -8.47
N MET A 59 -0.58 10.30 -7.56
CA MET A 59 -0.03 10.77 -6.30
C MET A 59 1.16 11.71 -6.56
N GLY A 60 1.04 12.96 -6.11
CA GLY A 60 2.13 13.94 -6.07
C GLY A 60 2.91 13.90 -4.76
N VAL A 61 3.87 14.82 -4.62
CA VAL A 61 4.68 14.95 -3.39
C VAL A 61 3.83 15.36 -2.20
N ASP A 62 2.86 16.26 -2.38
CA ASP A 62 1.96 16.69 -1.29
C ASP A 62 1.04 15.57 -0.83
N ASP A 63 0.58 14.72 -1.76
CA ASP A 63 -0.20 13.53 -1.42
C ASP A 63 0.63 12.55 -0.57
N LEU A 64 1.89 12.33 -0.95
CA LEU A 64 2.83 11.52 -0.18
C LEU A 64 3.08 12.12 1.21
N LEU A 65 3.22 13.44 1.31
CA LEU A 65 3.40 14.13 2.59
C LEU A 65 2.17 13.97 3.48
N VAL A 66 0.95 14.07 2.93
CA VAL A 66 -0.29 13.80 3.67
C VAL A 66 -0.35 12.36 4.18
N ILE A 67 0.06 11.38 3.36
CA ILE A 67 0.11 9.97 3.78
C ILE A 67 1.12 9.78 4.91
N LEU A 68 2.30 10.37 4.80
CA LEU A 68 3.34 10.31 5.82
C LEU A 68 2.92 11.04 7.10
N HIS A 69 2.27 12.20 6.98
CA HIS A 69 1.72 12.93 8.11
C HIS A 69 0.64 12.09 8.81
N TYR A 70 -0.26 11.44 8.08
CA TYR A 70 -1.22 10.54 8.71
C TYR A 70 -0.50 9.39 9.46
N HIS A 71 0.44 8.72 8.79
CA HIS A 71 1.21 7.61 9.34
C HIS A 71 1.98 7.96 10.62
N TRP A 72 2.56 9.17 10.69
CA TRP A 72 3.34 9.63 11.83
C TRP A 72 2.51 10.36 12.88
N ALA A 73 1.58 11.23 12.48
CA ALA A 73 0.91 12.21 13.33
C ALA A 73 -0.57 11.90 13.64
N LEU A 74 -1.22 10.96 12.96
CA LEU A 74 -2.67 10.72 13.16
C LEU A 74 -3.02 9.24 13.37
N ASP A 75 -2.20 8.33 12.87
CA ASP A 75 -2.43 6.90 12.95
C ASP A 75 -2.36 6.40 14.41
N LYS A 76 -3.51 6.00 14.95
CA LYS A 76 -3.64 5.44 16.31
C LYS A 76 -3.43 3.92 16.34
N THR A 77 -3.11 3.28 15.20
CA THR A 77 -2.90 1.83 15.19
C THR A 77 -1.62 1.44 15.93
N THR A 78 -1.74 0.40 16.76
CA THR A 78 -0.61 -0.18 17.49
C THR A 78 0.12 -1.16 16.58
N PHE A 79 1.41 -0.91 16.34
CA PHE A 79 2.25 -1.89 15.66
C PHE A 79 2.72 -2.94 16.68
N PRO A 80 2.82 -4.22 16.29
CA PRO A 80 3.47 -5.23 17.11
C PRO A 80 4.89 -4.84 17.57
N HIS A 81 5.59 -4.02 16.79
CA HIS A 81 6.87 -3.41 17.15
C HIS A 81 7.05 -2.08 16.42
N GLU A 82 7.40 -0.98 17.11
CA GLU A 82 7.43 0.37 16.51
C GLU A 82 8.45 0.55 15.38
N ARG A 83 9.52 -0.27 15.30
CA ARG A 83 10.38 -0.39 14.09
C ARG A 83 9.55 -0.56 12.80
N GLN A 84 8.41 -1.23 12.84
CA GLN A 84 7.54 -1.41 11.67
C GLN A 84 6.98 -0.09 11.14
N ARG A 85 6.79 0.93 12.00
CA ARG A 85 6.38 2.28 11.59
C ARG A 85 7.46 2.95 10.74
N ILE A 86 8.72 2.88 11.17
CA ILE A 86 9.88 3.39 10.41
C ILE A 86 10.02 2.62 9.09
N GLN A 87 9.96 1.28 9.14
CA GLN A 87 10.04 0.44 7.94
C GLN A 87 8.93 0.76 6.93
N LEU A 88 7.70 1.01 7.37
CA LEU A 88 6.60 1.35 6.47
C LEU A 88 6.82 2.71 5.81
N SER A 89 7.26 3.71 6.59
CA SER A 89 7.53 5.04 6.05
C SER A 89 8.69 5.03 5.04
N LEU A 90 9.77 4.30 5.33
CA LEU A 90 10.87 4.10 4.38
C LEU A 90 10.40 3.35 3.12
N LEU A 91 9.57 2.31 3.29
CA LEU A 91 9.03 1.54 2.17
C LEU A 91 8.18 2.42 1.23
N LEU A 92 7.35 3.29 1.79
CA LEU A 92 6.53 4.24 1.01
C LEU A 92 7.41 5.23 0.23
N LEU A 93 8.44 5.81 0.86
CA LEU A 93 9.38 6.72 0.19
C LEU A 93 10.14 6.02 -0.95
N MET A 94 10.66 4.82 -0.69
CA MET A 94 11.39 4.04 -1.69
C MET A 94 10.50 3.68 -2.88
N ILE A 95 9.25 3.27 -2.66
CA ILE A 95 8.28 3.00 -3.73
C ILE A 95 7.97 4.27 -4.53
N ALA A 96 7.72 5.39 -3.85
CA ALA A 96 7.38 6.65 -4.50
C ALA A 96 8.51 7.16 -5.40
N TYR A 97 9.77 7.09 -4.94
CA TYR A 97 10.92 7.62 -5.66
C TYR A 97 11.43 6.69 -6.77
N THR A 98 11.33 5.38 -6.58
CA THR A 98 11.79 4.42 -7.59
C THR A 98 10.70 3.99 -8.57
N SER A 99 9.44 4.30 -8.26
CA SER A 99 8.24 3.73 -8.92
C SER A 99 8.24 2.19 -8.94
N SER A 100 9.02 1.56 -8.06
CA SER A 100 9.16 0.11 -8.01
C SER A 100 8.00 -0.52 -7.25
N ARG A 101 7.72 -1.79 -7.55
CA ARG A 101 6.72 -2.55 -6.80
C ARG A 101 7.28 -2.97 -5.44
N PRO A 102 6.41 -3.11 -4.41
CA PRO A 102 6.86 -3.57 -3.09
C PRO A 102 7.70 -4.85 -3.14
N GLY A 103 7.36 -5.81 -4.01
CA GLY A 103 8.09 -7.07 -4.15
C GLY A 103 9.54 -6.95 -4.68
N ALA A 104 10.00 -5.76 -5.07
CA ALA A 104 11.41 -5.49 -5.34
C ALA A 104 12.21 -5.14 -4.07
N LEU A 105 11.51 -4.71 -3.01
CA LEU A 105 12.08 -4.24 -1.74
C LEU A 105 11.84 -5.24 -0.60
N ILE A 106 10.67 -5.89 -0.60
CA ILE A 106 10.23 -6.86 0.40
C ILE A 106 9.93 -8.21 -0.26
N GLU A 107 9.74 -9.26 0.53
CA GLU A 107 9.45 -10.59 0.02
C GLU A 107 8.18 -10.57 -0.84
N SER A 108 8.36 -10.95 -2.12
CA SER A 108 7.26 -11.02 -3.07
C SER A 108 6.29 -12.12 -2.66
N GLY A 109 5.00 -11.80 -2.60
CA GLY A 109 3.97 -12.82 -2.34
C GLY A 109 3.98 -13.98 -3.35
N CYS A 110 4.53 -13.76 -4.56
CA CYS A 110 4.65 -14.80 -5.60
C CYS A 110 5.78 -15.80 -5.34
N LEU A 111 6.71 -15.46 -4.45
CA LEU A 111 7.90 -16.24 -4.13
C LEU A 111 7.98 -16.40 -2.61
N ARG A 112 6.86 -16.76 -2.01
CA ARG A 112 6.76 -16.91 -0.56
C ARG A 112 7.72 -17.99 -0.06
N GLY A 113 8.43 -17.67 1.01
CA GLY A 113 9.47 -18.52 1.59
C GLY A 113 10.85 -18.30 0.96
N SER A 114 10.98 -17.52 -0.12
CA SER A 114 12.29 -17.24 -0.73
C SER A 114 13.16 -16.33 0.12
N ASN A 115 12.54 -15.49 0.98
CA ASN A 115 13.23 -14.45 1.73
C ASN A 115 13.98 -13.44 0.84
N GLU A 116 13.70 -13.40 -0.46
CA GLU A 116 14.31 -12.46 -1.40
C GLU A 116 13.76 -11.05 -1.16
N ALA A 117 14.61 -10.17 -0.64
CA ALA A 117 14.28 -8.79 -0.32
C ALA A 117 15.54 -7.91 -0.39
N LEU A 118 15.34 -6.58 -0.35
CA LEU A 118 16.44 -5.63 -0.25
C LEU A 118 17.24 -5.87 1.04
N CYS A 119 18.54 -6.09 0.92
CA CYS A 119 19.46 -6.36 2.03
C CYS A 119 20.51 -5.23 2.16
N TYR A 120 21.28 -5.22 3.26
CA TYR A 120 22.35 -4.21 3.45
C TYR A 120 23.40 -4.24 2.33
N LYS A 121 23.74 -5.41 1.78
CA LYS A 121 24.66 -5.51 0.62
C LYS A 121 24.17 -4.82 -0.65
N ASP A 122 22.87 -4.51 -0.71
CA ASP A 122 22.26 -3.85 -1.85
C ASP A 122 22.23 -2.32 -1.69
N VAL A 123 22.69 -1.81 -0.54
CA VAL A 123 22.66 -0.39 -0.19
C VAL A 123 24.07 0.10 0.12
N HIS A 124 24.51 1.18 -0.53
CA HIS A 124 25.73 1.88 -0.17
C HIS A 124 25.38 3.26 0.35
N VAL A 125 25.96 3.66 1.49
CA VAL A 125 25.87 5.03 1.98
C VAL A 125 27.24 5.69 1.85
N LEU A 126 27.25 6.82 1.16
CA LEU A 126 28.42 7.60 0.81
C LEU A 126 28.29 8.99 1.40
N ILE A 127 29.38 9.52 1.91
CA ILE A 127 29.54 10.92 2.25
C ILE A 127 30.43 11.51 1.16
N ILE A 128 29.94 12.52 0.46
CA ILE A 128 30.63 13.18 -0.66
C ILE A 128 30.75 14.67 -0.37
N LYS A 129 31.70 15.35 -1.01
CA LYS A 129 31.74 16.82 -0.98
C LYS A 129 30.52 17.34 -1.75
N ASN A 130 29.79 18.29 -1.18
CA ASN A 130 28.63 18.88 -1.84
C ASN A 130 29.12 19.74 -3.03
N PRO A 131 28.75 19.40 -4.29
CA PRO A 131 29.15 20.20 -5.44
C PRO A 131 28.41 21.54 -5.53
N GLU A 132 27.23 21.64 -4.91
CA GLU A 132 26.40 22.86 -4.92
C GLU A 132 26.77 23.82 -3.78
N GLU A 133 27.32 23.30 -2.69
CA GLU A 133 27.72 24.08 -1.51
C GLU A 133 29.17 23.75 -1.11
N PRO A 134 30.16 24.50 -1.62
CA PRO A 134 31.56 24.28 -1.30
C PRO A 134 31.82 24.33 0.22
N GLY A 135 32.51 23.33 0.75
CA GLY A 135 32.84 23.22 2.17
C GLY A 135 31.85 22.39 2.99
N HIS A 136 30.70 22.03 2.43
CA HIS A 136 29.72 21.14 3.06
C HIS A 136 29.82 19.72 2.50
N ASN A 137 29.49 18.72 3.32
CA ASN A 137 29.39 17.32 2.92
C ASN A 137 27.92 16.93 2.73
N MET A 138 27.66 16.09 1.72
CA MET A 138 26.35 15.54 1.40
C MET A 138 26.35 14.03 1.64
N ILE A 139 25.27 13.51 2.23
CA ILE A 139 25.07 12.06 2.35
C ILE A 139 24.25 11.59 1.16
N VAL A 140 24.78 10.61 0.44
CA VAL A 140 24.15 9.94 -0.69
C VAL A 140 23.93 8.48 -0.33
N MET A 141 22.81 7.92 -0.76
CA MET A 141 22.50 6.51 -0.62
C MET A 141 22.23 5.92 -2.00
N GLU A 142 22.97 4.89 -2.36
CA GLU A 142 22.77 4.10 -3.57
C GLU A 142 22.00 2.84 -3.21
N VAL A 143 20.91 2.55 -3.92
CA VAL A 143 20.10 1.35 -3.66
C VAL A 143 19.92 0.55 -4.93
N THR A 144 20.38 -0.70 -4.90
CA THR A 144 20.37 -1.61 -6.05
C THR A 144 19.21 -2.59 -5.96
N LEU A 145 18.23 -2.48 -6.86
CA LEU A 145 17.05 -3.34 -6.88
C LEU A 145 17.27 -4.58 -7.75
N ARG A 146 17.63 -5.71 -7.12
CA ARG A 146 17.83 -7.00 -7.80
C ARG A 146 16.53 -7.74 -8.16
N PHE A 147 15.46 -7.46 -7.41
CA PHE A 147 14.23 -8.28 -7.44
C PHE A 147 13.08 -7.65 -8.24
N MET A 148 13.40 -6.74 -9.17
CA MET A 148 12.39 -6.13 -10.03
C MET A 148 11.68 -7.16 -10.91
N LYS A 149 10.36 -7.00 -11.05
CA LYS A 149 9.56 -7.93 -11.86
C LYS A 149 10.05 -7.92 -13.31
N GLY A 150 10.12 -9.11 -13.92
CA GLY A 150 10.57 -9.30 -15.31
C GLY A 150 12.07 -9.22 -15.51
N LYS A 151 12.82 -8.69 -14.53
CA LYS A 151 14.28 -8.50 -14.58
C LYS A 151 15.08 -9.48 -13.70
N ARG A 152 14.42 -10.23 -12.81
CA ARG A 152 15.06 -11.21 -11.90
C ARG A 152 15.94 -12.20 -12.68
N GLY A 153 17.25 -12.16 -12.42
CA GLY A 153 18.24 -13.05 -13.06
C GLY A 153 18.34 -12.90 -14.58
N LYS A 154 17.73 -11.87 -15.18
CA LYS A 154 17.62 -11.70 -16.64
C LYS A 154 18.25 -10.41 -17.16
N SER A 155 18.39 -9.40 -16.30
CA SER A 155 19.05 -8.16 -16.67
C SER A 155 19.88 -7.65 -15.51
N GLN A 156 20.81 -6.73 -15.82
CA GLN A 156 21.53 -6.00 -14.79
C GLN A 156 20.53 -5.31 -13.82
N PRO A 157 20.74 -5.40 -12.50
CA PRO A 157 19.97 -4.67 -11.51
C PRO A 157 19.98 -3.16 -11.80
N THR A 158 18.95 -2.46 -11.34
CA THR A 158 18.89 -0.99 -11.46
C THR A 158 19.23 -0.37 -10.12
N THR A 159 20.19 0.55 -10.14
CA THR A 159 20.62 1.32 -8.96
C THR A 159 19.98 2.71 -8.99
N TYR A 160 19.41 3.11 -7.87
CA TYR A 160 18.78 4.41 -7.66
C TYR A 160 19.62 5.21 -6.67
N LEU A 161 19.79 6.50 -6.94
CA LEU A 161 20.54 7.42 -6.10
C LEU A 161 19.57 8.29 -5.30
N PHE A 162 19.82 8.40 -4.00
CA PHE A 162 19.11 9.26 -3.08
C PHE A 162 20.11 10.21 -2.43
N HIS A 163 19.72 11.44 -2.14
CA HIS A 163 20.50 12.38 -1.34
C HIS A 163 19.73 12.73 -0.07
N LYS A 164 20.45 13.08 0.99
CA LYS A 164 19.85 13.54 2.26
C LYS A 164 19.11 14.84 1.97
N ARG A 165 17.90 14.96 2.52
CA ARG A 165 17.08 16.17 2.42
C ARG A 165 17.07 16.90 3.75
N ASP A 166 17.34 18.20 3.71
CA ASP A 166 17.36 19.07 4.90
C ASP A 166 16.10 19.91 5.07
N GLY A 167 15.31 20.13 4.00
CA GLY A 167 14.07 20.91 4.08
C GLY A 167 12.90 20.17 4.74
N ASN A 168 12.55 18.97 4.25
CA ASN A 168 11.44 18.18 4.81
C ASN A 168 11.92 16.77 5.16
N LEU A 169 12.18 16.56 6.45
CA LEU A 169 12.75 15.33 6.97
C LEU A 169 11.79 14.13 6.83
N ALA A 170 10.48 14.35 6.81
CA ALA A 170 9.50 13.29 6.52
C ALA A 170 9.71 12.66 5.13
N LEU A 171 10.25 13.44 4.18
CA LEU A 171 10.56 13.02 2.82
C LEU A 171 11.99 12.47 2.66
N CYS A 172 12.77 12.31 3.73
CA CYS A 172 14.16 11.87 3.66
C CYS A 172 14.27 10.34 3.89
N PRO A 173 14.42 9.50 2.84
CA PRO A 173 14.57 8.06 3.01
C PRO A 173 15.89 7.67 3.68
N ILE A 174 16.95 8.48 3.52
CA ILE A 174 18.27 8.20 4.10
C ILE A 174 18.20 8.21 5.63
N LEU A 175 17.56 9.21 6.25
CA LEU A 175 17.45 9.26 7.71
C LEU A 175 16.68 8.08 8.27
N GLN A 176 15.62 7.64 7.60
CA GLN A 176 14.86 6.47 8.02
C GLN A 176 15.66 5.18 7.84
N PHE A 177 16.43 5.06 6.76
CA PHE A 177 17.34 3.93 6.55
C PHE A 177 18.43 3.89 7.63
N LEU A 178 19.07 5.02 7.92
CA LEU A 178 20.11 5.12 8.96
C LEU A 178 19.55 4.77 10.34
N ALA A 179 18.33 5.19 10.67
CA ALA A 179 17.65 4.78 11.91
C ALA A 179 17.50 3.26 12.01
N LEU A 180 17.17 2.57 10.90
CA LEU A 180 17.11 1.11 10.87
C LEU A 180 18.51 0.46 11.00
N ALA A 181 19.53 1.09 10.42
CA ALA A 181 20.93 0.64 10.48
C ALA A 181 21.51 0.75 11.91
N PHE A 182 21.24 1.85 12.61
CA PHE A 182 21.58 1.99 14.03
C PHE A 182 20.85 0.95 14.89
N ALA A 183 19.54 0.77 14.68
CA ALA A 183 18.77 -0.24 15.40
C ALA A 183 19.25 -1.69 15.12
N ASP A 184 20.05 -1.90 14.08
CA ASP A 184 20.61 -3.20 13.71
C ASP A 184 22.07 -3.37 14.11
N ASP A 185 22.70 -2.33 14.67
CA ASP A 185 24.15 -2.31 14.90
C ASP A 185 24.90 -2.72 13.61
N ALA A 186 24.55 -2.05 12.50
CA ALA A 186 24.95 -2.47 11.16
C ALA A 186 26.29 -1.89 10.71
N PHE A 187 26.76 -0.80 11.30
CA PHE A 187 27.99 -0.11 10.89
C PHE A 187 29.25 -0.90 11.27
N GLU A 188 30.18 -1.04 10.34
CA GLU A 188 31.50 -1.65 10.59
C GLU A 188 32.39 -0.75 11.45
N ALA A 189 32.30 0.57 11.27
CA ALA A 189 33.11 1.52 12.01
C ALA A 189 32.62 1.61 13.46
N GLU A 190 33.47 1.19 14.41
CA GLU A 190 33.15 1.22 15.84
C GLU A 190 32.93 2.62 16.39
N GLY A 191 33.42 3.67 15.72
CA GLY A 191 33.23 5.06 16.15
C GLY A 191 31.86 5.67 15.82
N VAL A 192 30.98 4.94 15.11
CA VAL A 192 29.67 5.45 14.66
C VAL A 192 28.58 4.97 15.61
N TYR A 193 28.24 5.78 16.61
CA TYR A 193 27.20 5.47 17.60
C TYR A 193 25.91 6.27 17.38
N SER A 194 26.00 7.40 16.66
CA SER A 194 24.91 8.32 16.45
C SER A 194 24.94 8.96 15.06
N LEU A 195 23.83 9.60 14.67
CA LEU A 195 23.78 10.38 13.42
C LEU A 195 24.76 11.57 13.44
N GLU A 196 25.00 12.14 14.62
CA GLU A 196 25.93 13.26 14.80
C GLU A 196 27.37 12.86 14.43
N ASP A 197 27.78 11.64 14.77
CA ASP A 197 29.10 11.11 14.40
C ASP A 197 29.24 11.06 12.88
N ILE A 198 28.17 10.67 12.16
CA ILE A 198 28.14 10.65 10.69
C ILE A 198 28.22 12.08 10.12
N PHE A 199 27.47 13.03 10.69
CA PHE A 199 27.43 14.41 10.22
C PHE A 199 28.76 15.15 10.41
N ARG A 200 29.56 14.77 11.41
CA ARG A 200 30.88 15.35 11.67
C ARG A 200 31.99 14.79 10.79
N LEU A 201 31.73 13.74 10.02
CA LEU A 201 32.76 13.14 9.16
C LEU A 201 33.20 14.14 8.09
N ASN A 202 34.51 14.33 8.01
CA ASN A 202 35.14 15.18 7.01
C ASN A 202 35.87 14.35 5.95
N ILE A 203 35.86 14.81 4.71
CA ILE A 203 36.51 14.13 3.59
C ILE A 203 37.86 14.82 3.35
N GLU A 204 38.91 14.20 3.89
CA GLU A 204 40.29 14.70 3.71
C GLU A 204 40.81 14.47 2.30
N ALA A 205 41.56 15.44 1.77
CA ALA A 205 42.26 15.28 0.50
C ALA A 205 43.31 14.15 0.59
N PRO A 206 43.54 13.34 -0.46
CA PRO A 206 43.00 13.48 -1.82
C PRO A 206 41.67 12.73 -2.05
N ARG A 207 40.97 12.30 -0.99
CA ARG A 207 39.72 11.55 -1.15
C ARG A 207 38.57 12.48 -1.61
N ASN A 208 37.64 11.89 -2.37
CA ASN A 208 36.43 12.55 -2.83
C ASN A 208 35.17 12.07 -2.11
N SER A 209 35.25 10.94 -1.41
CA SER A 209 34.15 10.35 -0.67
C SER A 209 34.61 9.46 0.48
N LEU A 210 33.70 9.20 1.41
CA LEU A 210 33.80 8.18 2.45
C LEU A 210 32.60 7.25 2.34
N GLN A 211 32.83 5.94 2.37
CA GLN A 211 31.75 4.95 2.39
C GLN A 211 31.54 4.44 3.82
N LEU A 212 30.29 4.48 4.28
CA LEU A 212 29.89 3.79 5.51
C LEU A 212 29.73 2.30 5.18
N LYS A 213 30.66 1.49 5.69
CA LYS A 213 30.65 0.03 5.49
C LYS A 213 29.75 -0.67 6.50
N TRP A 214 29.20 -1.80 6.08
CA TRP A 214 28.37 -2.66 6.92
C TRP A 214 29.18 -3.82 7.50
N LYS A 215 28.83 -4.25 8.71
CA LYS A 215 29.34 -5.49 9.30
C LYS A 215 29.08 -6.66 8.35
N HIS A 216 30.09 -7.52 8.17
CA HIS A 216 29.99 -8.67 7.27
C HIS A 216 28.75 -9.54 7.58
N LEU A 217 28.45 -9.75 8.87
CA LEU A 217 27.29 -10.52 9.35
C LEU A 217 25.93 -9.88 9.02
N ARG A 218 25.90 -8.61 8.59
CA ARG A 218 24.68 -7.86 8.27
C ARG A 218 24.39 -7.76 6.78
N LEU A 219 25.36 -8.08 5.91
CA LEU A 219 25.24 -7.92 4.46
C LEU A 219 23.99 -8.61 3.88
N ASP A 220 23.68 -9.82 4.32
CA ASP A 220 22.50 -10.59 3.87
C ASP A 220 21.23 -10.36 4.71
N SER A 221 21.30 -9.50 5.73
CA SER A 221 20.13 -9.16 6.54
C SER A 221 19.17 -8.28 5.73
N PRO A 222 17.87 -8.64 5.62
CA PRO A 222 16.89 -7.77 4.97
C PRO A 222 16.72 -6.45 5.71
N ILE A 223 16.54 -5.34 4.98
CA ILE A 223 16.27 -4.03 5.57
C ILE A 223 14.88 -4.01 6.23
N PHE A 224 13.88 -4.48 5.49
CA PHE A 224 12.50 -4.58 5.95
C PHE A 224 12.24 -5.96 6.52
N ARG A 225 12.14 -6.08 7.85
CA ARG A 225 11.98 -7.37 8.54
C ARG A 225 10.62 -7.50 9.20
N ARG A 226 10.11 -8.73 9.22
CA ARG A 226 8.85 -9.06 9.91
C ARG A 226 9.07 -9.19 11.41
N THR A 227 7.99 -9.10 12.18
CA THR A 227 7.99 -9.48 13.59
C THR A 227 7.79 -10.99 13.74
N VAL A 228 8.41 -11.56 14.77
CA VAL A 228 8.27 -12.95 15.18
C VAL A 228 7.84 -12.98 16.64
N ARG A 229 6.95 -13.93 16.98
CA ARG A 229 6.60 -14.22 18.37
C ARG A 229 7.62 -15.18 18.95
N ILE A 230 8.15 -14.82 20.11
CA ILE A 230 9.02 -15.65 20.95
C ILE A 230 8.32 -15.89 22.30
N SER A 231 8.89 -16.73 23.15
CA SER A 231 8.37 -16.98 24.51
C SER A 231 8.15 -15.68 25.30
N ASP A 232 9.06 -14.73 25.14
CA ASP A 232 9.14 -13.52 25.97
C ASP A 232 8.49 -12.29 25.31
N GLY A 233 7.75 -12.49 24.21
CA GLY A 233 7.01 -11.42 23.51
C GLY A 233 7.23 -11.38 22.01
N ILE A 234 7.24 -10.17 21.44
CA ILE A 234 7.38 -9.93 20.00
C ILE A 234 8.71 -9.25 19.75
N ARG A 235 9.51 -9.80 18.83
CA ARG A 235 10.77 -9.18 18.38
C ARG A 235 10.81 -9.09 16.86
N ILE A 236 11.72 -8.26 16.35
CA ILE A 236 12.03 -8.22 14.94
C ILE A 236 12.83 -9.47 14.58
N SER A 237 12.46 -10.13 13.48
CA SER A 237 13.19 -11.30 13.02
C SER A 237 14.64 -10.93 12.72
N PRO A 238 15.64 -11.76 13.08
CA PRO A 238 17.02 -11.47 12.75
C PRO A 238 17.24 -11.43 11.22
N ASP A 239 16.60 -12.35 10.50
CA ASP A 239 16.90 -12.67 9.09
C ASP A 239 15.68 -12.70 8.16
N LYS A 240 14.44 -12.65 8.68
CA LYS A 240 13.23 -12.81 7.84
C LYS A 240 12.67 -11.49 7.34
N ALA A 241 12.59 -11.38 6.02
CA ALA A 241 12.01 -10.25 5.31
C ALA A 241 10.52 -10.06 5.63
N LEU A 242 10.06 -8.83 5.47
CA LEU A 242 8.64 -8.48 5.50
C LEU A 242 7.92 -9.10 4.29
N GLN A 243 6.72 -9.63 4.52
CA GLN A 243 5.89 -10.26 3.49
C GLN A 243 4.75 -9.32 3.04
N ARG A 244 4.47 -9.28 1.73
CA ARG A 244 3.31 -8.57 1.20
C ARG A 244 2.01 -9.33 1.53
N GLY A 245 1.17 -8.77 2.42
CA GLY A 245 -0.05 -9.41 2.92
C GLY A 245 -1.18 -9.63 1.89
N THR A 246 -1.24 -8.84 0.80
CA THR A 246 -2.36 -8.88 -0.17
C THR A 246 -2.45 -10.16 -1.00
N ALA A 247 -1.33 -10.89 -1.19
CA ALA A 247 -1.35 -12.13 -1.95
C ALA A 247 -2.15 -13.25 -1.25
N ASN A 248 -2.22 -13.26 0.09
CA ASN A 248 -2.95 -14.29 0.86
C ASN A 248 -4.46 -14.34 0.55
N ALA A 249 -5.06 -13.21 0.16
CA ALA A 249 -6.48 -13.15 -0.20
C ALA A 249 -6.76 -13.54 -1.66
N VAL A 250 -5.73 -13.47 -2.52
CA VAL A 250 -5.83 -13.73 -3.96
C VAL A 250 -5.36 -15.15 -4.30
N ASP A 251 -4.41 -15.71 -3.56
CA ASP A 251 -3.83 -17.03 -3.85
C ASP A 251 -4.81 -18.20 -3.71
N GLY A 252 -5.82 -18.06 -2.84
CA GLY A 252 -6.85 -19.09 -2.63
C GLY A 252 -8.03 -19.00 -3.60
N VAL A 253 -8.09 -17.98 -4.47
CA VAL A 253 -9.31 -17.63 -5.23
C VAL A 253 -9.02 -17.33 -6.71
N ALA A 254 -7.78 -17.05 -7.09
CA ALA A 254 -7.41 -16.64 -8.45
C ALA A 254 -6.66 -17.73 -9.22
N THR A 255 -7.02 -17.88 -10.50
CA THR A 255 -6.31 -18.69 -11.49
C THR A 255 -4.90 -18.11 -11.77
N THR A 256 -4.00 -18.92 -12.35
CA THR A 256 -2.63 -18.49 -12.71
C THR A 256 -2.63 -17.29 -13.68
N ALA A 257 -3.66 -17.16 -14.53
CA ALA A 257 -3.85 -16.02 -15.44
C ALA A 257 -4.29 -14.75 -14.69
N GLU A 258 -5.24 -14.86 -13.75
CA GLU A 258 -5.66 -13.75 -12.88
C GLU A 258 -4.52 -13.30 -11.95
N ARG A 259 -3.68 -14.23 -11.46
CA ARG A 259 -2.41 -13.89 -10.77
C ARG A 259 -1.50 -13.06 -11.68
N ASN A 260 -1.26 -13.48 -12.91
CA ASN A 260 -0.36 -12.77 -13.83
C ASN A 260 -0.87 -11.36 -14.19
N GLN A 261 -2.19 -11.19 -14.32
CA GLN A 261 -2.88 -9.91 -14.56
C GLN A 261 -2.84 -9.00 -13.33
N VAL A 262 -3.18 -9.51 -12.14
CA VAL A 262 -3.11 -8.78 -10.85
C VAL A 262 -1.68 -8.34 -10.52
N LEU A 263 -0.67 -9.06 -11.02
CA LEU A 263 0.73 -8.83 -10.69
C LEU A 263 1.50 -8.01 -11.74
N GLY A 264 0.89 -7.64 -12.89
CA GLY A 264 1.23 -6.55 -13.87
C GLY A 264 2.59 -6.56 -14.60
N HIS A 265 2.74 -6.02 -15.80
CA HIS A 265 3.64 -6.56 -16.86
C HIS A 265 4.99 -5.85 -17.14
N SER A 266 5.68 -6.30 -18.22
CA SER A 266 7.05 -6.01 -18.69
C SER A 266 7.13 -5.20 -20.01
N ARG A 267 6.04 -4.58 -20.47
CA ARG A 267 5.98 -3.81 -21.73
C ARG A 267 5.48 -2.38 -21.49
N SER A 268 5.99 -1.42 -22.27
CA SER A 268 5.70 0.02 -22.14
C SER A 268 4.28 0.41 -22.57
N ASP A 269 3.68 -0.31 -23.51
CA ASP A 269 2.28 -0.17 -23.94
C ASP A 269 1.28 -0.37 -22.78
N ILE A 270 1.59 -1.25 -21.84
CA ILE A 270 0.76 -1.51 -20.65
C ILE A 270 0.83 -0.33 -19.66
N PHE A 271 1.96 0.39 -19.58
CA PHE A 271 2.03 1.62 -18.81
C PHE A 271 1.11 2.70 -19.40
N LEU A 272 1.17 2.90 -20.72
CA LEU A 272 0.30 3.84 -21.43
C LEU A 272 -1.18 3.47 -21.30
N ARG A 273 -1.53 2.18 -21.28
CA ARG A 273 -2.93 1.74 -21.22
C ARG A 273 -3.54 1.75 -19.82
N TYR A 274 -2.76 1.47 -18.77
CA TYR A 274 -3.31 1.24 -17.42
C TYR A 274 -2.86 2.23 -16.35
N TYR A 275 -1.76 2.94 -16.56
CA TYR A 275 -1.12 3.81 -15.58
C TYR A 275 -1.04 5.28 -15.99
N ILE A 276 -1.28 5.61 -17.26
CA ILE A 276 -1.39 7.01 -17.67
C ILE A 276 -2.65 7.62 -17.06
N SER A 277 -2.51 8.82 -16.51
CA SER A 277 -3.67 9.61 -16.11
C SER A 277 -4.41 10.09 -17.35
N GLU A 278 -5.74 10.00 -17.35
CA GLU A 278 -6.59 10.59 -18.39
C GLU A 278 -6.44 12.11 -18.47
N ARG A 279 -6.08 12.76 -17.34
CA ARG A 279 -5.78 14.19 -17.32
C ARG A 279 -4.40 14.46 -17.92
N VAL A 280 -4.37 15.33 -18.93
CA VAL A 280 -3.13 15.85 -19.53
C VAL A 280 -2.38 16.70 -18.52
N LYS A 281 -1.14 16.34 -18.22
CA LYS A 281 -0.30 17.02 -17.22
C LYS A 281 0.49 18.21 -17.77
N ARG A 282 0.01 18.84 -18.84
CA ARG A 282 0.66 19.97 -19.53
C ARG A 282 -0.36 21.08 -19.74
N ASP A 283 0.11 22.32 -19.68
CA ASP A 283 -0.72 23.50 -19.94
C ASP A 283 -0.96 23.68 -21.44
N VAL A 284 -1.89 22.90 -21.97
CA VAL A 284 -2.25 22.95 -23.40
C VAL A 284 -2.84 24.32 -23.77
N GLN A 285 -3.54 24.98 -22.84
CA GLN A 285 -4.12 26.29 -23.07
C GLN A 285 -3.03 27.34 -23.28
N SER A 286 -2.07 27.45 -22.37
CA SER A 286 -0.97 28.41 -22.53
C SER A 286 -0.10 28.08 -23.73
N ALA A 287 0.14 26.79 -24.00
CA ALA A 287 0.88 26.35 -25.18
C ALA A 287 0.19 26.80 -26.49
N TYR A 288 -1.12 26.63 -26.60
CA TYR A 288 -1.90 27.09 -27.75
C TYR A 288 -1.88 28.61 -27.90
N LEU A 289 -1.97 29.34 -26.77
CA LEU A 289 -1.97 30.80 -26.75
C LEU A 289 -0.57 31.44 -26.89
N GLY A 290 0.49 30.63 -27.07
CA GLY A 290 1.86 31.13 -27.13
C GLY A 290 2.34 31.80 -25.82
N ARG A 291 1.76 31.39 -24.68
CA ARG A 291 2.07 31.93 -23.34
C ARG A 291 2.95 30.97 -22.54
N PRO A 292 3.70 31.47 -21.55
CA PRO A 292 4.41 30.61 -20.59
C PRO A 292 3.46 29.65 -19.88
N ALA A 293 3.87 28.39 -19.74
CA ALA A 293 3.06 27.35 -19.09
C ALA A 293 2.86 27.64 -17.60
N ARG A 294 1.64 27.47 -17.10
CA ARG A 294 1.30 27.59 -15.67
C ARG A 294 1.45 26.23 -14.99
N ASP A 295 2.64 25.66 -15.00
CA ASP A 295 2.88 24.27 -14.56
C ASP A 295 2.48 24.01 -13.10
N ALA A 296 2.65 24.99 -12.20
CA ALA A 296 2.22 24.87 -10.81
C ALA A 296 0.70 24.70 -10.69
N LEU A 297 -0.08 25.44 -11.49
CA LEU A 297 -1.54 25.34 -11.54
C LEU A 297 -1.97 23.97 -12.08
N ILE A 298 -1.39 23.54 -13.21
CA ILE A 298 -1.70 22.24 -13.81
C ILE A 298 -1.34 21.09 -12.86
N ARG A 299 -0.21 21.18 -12.15
CA ARG A 299 0.14 20.22 -11.11
C ARG A 299 -0.87 20.22 -9.97
N ALA A 300 -1.31 21.39 -9.49
CA ALA A 300 -2.29 21.48 -8.41
C ALA A 300 -3.61 20.80 -8.78
N VAL A 301 -4.12 21.01 -10.01
CA VAL A 301 -5.35 20.40 -10.50
C VAL A 301 -5.19 18.89 -10.81
N GLY A 302 -3.98 18.45 -11.13
CA GLY A 302 -3.68 17.05 -11.44
C GLY A 302 -3.47 16.12 -10.24
N ARG A 303 -3.41 16.65 -9.02
CA ARG A 303 -3.12 15.90 -7.78
C ARG A 303 -4.35 15.14 -7.26
N MET A 304 -4.11 14.06 -6.53
CA MET A 304 -5.16 13.33 -5.82
C MET A 304 -5.77 14.19 -4.69
N SER A 305 -4.96 15.05 -4.07
CA SER A 305 -5.38 15.96 -2.99
C SER A 305 -6.49 16.91 -3.39
N LEU A 306 -6.69 17.21 -4.68
CA LEU A 306 -7.75 18.10 -5.14
C LEU A 306 -9.15 17.60 -4.76
N ALA A 307 -9.35 16.27 -4.81
CA ALA A 307 -10.63 15.65 -4.47
C ALA A 307 -10.71 15.22 -3.00
N ARG A 308 -9.68 15.50 -2.20
CA ARG A 308 -9.64 15.13 -0.78
C ARG A 308 -10.35 16.20 0.04
N ASP A 309 -11.37 15.79 0.76
CA ASP A 309 -11.99 16.59 1.82
C ASP A 309 -11.74 15.92 3.19
N PRO A 310 -11.03 16.59 4.12
CA PRO A 310 -10.80 16.07 5.48
C PRO A 310 -12.07 15.82 6.29
N HIS A 311 -13.19 16.47 5.97
CA HIS A 311 -14.47 16.33 6.64
C HIS A 311 -15.31 15.17 6.08
N ALA A 312 -14.86 14.55 4.99
CA ALA A 312 -15.57 13.41 4.41
C ALA A 312 -15.68 12.25 5.42
N PRO A 313 -16.89 11.67 5.63
CA PRO A 313 -17.11 10.60 6.58
C PRO A 313 -16.17 9.41 6.36
N ASN A 314 -15.43 9.04 7.41
CA ASN A 314 -14.46 7.94 7.40
C ASN A 314 -14.92 6.71 8.21
N ALA A 315 -16.01 6.83 8.97
CA ALA A 315 -16.59 5.77 9.79
C ALA A 315 -18.12 5.92 9.86
N LEU A 316 -18.80 4.81 10.12
CA LEU A 316 -20.24 4.79 10.35
C LEU A 316 -20.58 5.19 11.78
N SER A 317 -21.68 5.91 11.96
CA SER A 317 -22.18 6.24 13.30
C SER A 317 -22.63 4.99 14.06
N PRO A 318 -22.62 5.00 15.40
CA PRO A 318 -23.13 3.88 16.22
C PRO A 318 -24.57 3.48 15.86
N LYS A 319 -25.42 4.44 15.49
CA LYS A 319 -26.79 4.21 15.02
C LYS A 319 -26.81 3.36 13.76
N MET A 320 -26.05 3.74 12.73
CA MET A 320 -25.96 2.99 11.47
C MET A 320 -25.36 1.60 11.67
N LEU A 321 -24.38 1.46 12.56
CA LEU A 321 -23.82 0.15 12.92
C LEU A 321 -24.87 -0.77 13.59
N SER A 322 -25.79 -0.19 14.37
CA SER A 322 -26.92 -0.91 14.96
C SER A 322 -27.89 -1.38 13.87
N GLU A 323 -28.25 -0.52 12.92
CA GLU A 323 -29.12 -0.87 11.78
C GLU A 323 -28.56 -2.06 10.99
N ILE A 324 -27.25 -2.07 10.70
CA ILE A 324 -26.57 -3.19 10.01
C ILE A 324 -26.66 -4.49 10.83
N LYS A 325 -26.57 -4.42 12.17
CA LYS A 325 -26.70 -5.58 13.05
C LYS A 325 -28.09 -6.22 12.95
N HIS A 326 -29.12 -5.42 12.70
CA HIS A 326 -30.52 -5.82 12.57
C HIS A 326 -30.95 -6.05 11.11
N HIS A 327 -30.02 -6.03 10.16
CA HIS A 327 -30.33 -6.27 8.75
C HIS A 327 -30.96 -7.66 8.54
N PRO A 328 -32.02 -7.80 7.72
CA PRO A 328 -32.76 -9.05 7.55
C PRO A 328 -31.85 -10.25 7.20
N ARG A 329 -30.89 -10.03 6.28
CA ARG A 329 -29.93 -11.08 5.87
C ARG A 329 -29.02 -11.52 7.00
N ILE A 330 -28.56 -10.57 7.83
CA ILE A 330 -27.73 -10.87 9.00
C ILE A 330 -28.53 -11.65 10.04
N MET A 331 -29.80 -11.28 10.28
CA MET A 331 -30.69 -11.99 11.18
C MET A 331 -30.98 -13.42 10.70
N GLU A 332 -31.21 -13.60 9.40
CA GLU A 332 -31.42 -14.90 8.78
C GLU A 332 -30.21 -15.83 8.94
N LEU A 333 -29.00 -15.34 8.61
CA LEU A 333 -27.76 -16.07 8.79
C LEU A 333 -27.49 -16.40 10.27
N GLN A 334 -27.81 -15.48 11.18
CA GLN A 334 -27.73 -15.74 12.62
C GLN A 334 -28.71 -16.81 13.08
N LYS A 335 -29.95 -16.83 12.57
CA LYS A 335 -30.95 -17.88 12.86
C LYS A 335 -30.44 -19.24 12.39
N LYS A 336 -29.95 -19.34 11.14
CA LYS A 336 -29.32 -20.56 10.59
C LYS A 336 -28.15 -21.03 11.46
N ARG A 337 -27.27 -20.10 11.86
CA ARG A 337 -26.13 -20.41 12.76
C ARG A 337 -26.60 -20.92 14.12
N ARG A 338 -27.65 -20.34 14.70
CA ARG A 338 -28.22 -20.77 15.98
C ARG A 338 -28.73 -22.22 15.90
N VAL A 339 -29.49 -22.56 14.86
CA VAL A 339 -29.98 -23.93 14.62
C VAL A 339 -28.83 -24.94 14.54
N VAL A 340 -27.81 -24.67 13.72
CA VAL A 340 -26.64 -25.55 13.60
C VAL A 340 -25.90 -25.64 14.94
N SER A 341 -25.74 -24.52 15.65
CA SER A 341 -25.07 -24.52 16.95
C SER A 341 -25.83 -25.32 18.01
N ALA A 342 -27.17 -25.32 17.98
CA ALA A 342 -28.00 -26.11 18.88
C ALA A 342 -27.85 -27.61 18.59
N LYS A 343 -27.89 -28.00 17.30
CA LYS A 343 -27.65 -29.39 16.87
C LYS A 343 -26.27 -29.90 17.29
N ILE A 344 -25.24 -29.07 17.15
CA ILE A 344 -23.89 -29.41 17.61
C ILE A 344 -23.84 -29.59 19.13
N ARG A 345 -24.47 -28.69 19.90
CA ARG A 345 -24.48 -28.81 21.37
C ARG A 345 -25.26 -30.05 21.84
N LEU A 346 -26.33 -30.43 21.15
CA LEU A 346 -27.08 -31.65 21.45
C LEU A 346 -26.21 -32.90 21.30
N ASN A 347 -25.46 -33.00 20.19
CA ASN A 347 -24.71 -34.22 19.86
C ASN A 347 -23.30 -34.28 20.49
N TYR A 348 -22.64 -33.12 20.69
CA TYR A 348 -21.22 -33.05 21.07
C TYR A 348 -20.96 -32.25 22.36
N ARG A 349 -22.02 -31.73 23.01
CA ARG A 349 -22.03 -30.81 24.16
C ARG A 349 -21.40 -29.44 23.88
N LYS A 350 -20.16 -29.37 23.38
CA LYS A 350 -19.42 -28.15 23.06
C LYS A 350 -19.14 -28.05 21.56
N ILE A 351 -19.17 -26.82 21.01
CA ILE A 351 -18.92 -26.58 19.58
C ILE A 351 -17.56 -27.10 19.13
N LYS A 352 -16.53 -26.92 19.97
CA LYS A 352 -15.15 -27.37 19.69
C LYS A 352 -15.03 -28.89 19.51
N ASN A 353 -15.93 -29.67 20.12
CA ASN A 353 -15.89 -31.13 20.08
C ASN A 353 -16.43 -31.70 18.76
N ALA A 354 -17.13 -30.89 17.96
CA ALA A 354 -17.65 -31.29 16.66
C ALA A 354 -16.64 -31.08 15.52
N LYS A 355 -15.38 -30.70 15.83
CA LYS A 355 -14.34 -30.44 14.83
C LYS A 355 -14.12 -31.69 13.96
N GLY A 356 -14.17 -31.52 12.63
CA GLY A 356 -14.12 -32.63 11.66
C GLY A 356 -15.47 -33.03 11.07
N THR A 357 -16.58 -32.67 11.72
CA THR A 357 -17.94 -33.00 11.23
C THR A 357 -18.47 -32.00 10.19
N ASP A 358 -19.44 -32.43 9.39
CA ASP A 358 -20.16 -31.55 8.45
C ASP A 358 -20.89 -30.42 9.16
N ALA A 359 -21.45 -30.69 10.34
CA ALA A 359 -22.14 -29.68 11.14
C ALA A 359 -21.18 -28.55 11.56
N TYR A 360 -19.95 -28.90 11.96
CA TYR A 360 -18.93 -27.93 12.31
C TYR A 360 -18.44 -27.14 11.08
N ARG A 361 -18.25 -27.78 9.92
CA ARG A 361 -17.94 -27.09 8.66
C ARG A 361 -19.01 -26.06 8.31
N ARG A 362 -20.30 -26.44 8.35
CA ARG A 362 -21.43 -25.52 8.12
C ARG A 362 -21.48 -24.38 9.14
N TYR A 363 -21.20 -24.66 10.42
CA TYR A 363 -21.13 -23.62 11.45
C TYR A 363 -20.03 -22.58 11.15
N THR A 364 -18.82 -23.04 10.80
CA THR A 364 -17.70 -22.17 10.46
C THR A 364 -17.97 -21.36 9.20
N GLN A 365 -18.57 -21.98 8.17
CA GLN A 365 -18.99 -21.28 6.95
C GLN A 365 -20.03 -20.19 7.25
N LEU A 366 -21.03 -20.47 8.08
CA LEU A 366 -22.01 -19.47 8.50
C LEU A 366 -21.38 -18.32 9.30
N CYS A 367 -20.38 -18.59 10.15
CA CYS A 367 -19.62 -17.54 10.83
C CYS A 367 -18.86 -16.66 9.83
N GLY A 368 -18.19 -17.27 8.84
CA GLY A 368 -17.53 -16.56 7.74
C GLY A 368 -18.52 -15.70 6.96
N ASN A 369 -19.64 -16.27 6.52
CA ASN A 369 -20.67 -15.56 5.76
C ASN A 369 -21.25 -14.36 6.54
N ILE A 370 -21.50 -14.51 7.85
CA ILE A 370 -21.95 -13.39 8.69
C ILE A 370 -20.89 -12.28 8.74
N ALA A 371 -19.61 -12.63 8.86
CA ALA A 371 -18.53 -11.65 8.89
C ALA A 371 -18.40 -10.91 7.55
N SER A 372 -18.40 -11.66 6.43
CA SER A 372 -18.35 -11.11 5.08
C SER A 372 -19.56 -10.20 4.78
N GLU A 373 -20.76 -10.65 5.12
CA GLU A 373 -22.00 -9.88 4.92
C GLU A 373 -21.99 -8.58 5.74
N ARG A 374 -21.53 -8.62 7.00
CA ARG A 374 -21.38 -7.40 7.82
C ARG A 374 -20.38 -6.44 7.20
N GLN A 375 -19.27 -6.94 6.69
CA GLN A 375 -18.25 -6.12 6.05
C GLN A 375 -18.79 -5.49 4.77
N PHE A 376 -19.49 -6.27 3.94
CA PHE A 376 -20.14 -5.78 2.72
C PHE A 376 -21.13 -4.66 3.02
N LEU A 377 -22.07 -4.87 3.96
CA LEU A 377 -23.06 -3.86 4.33
C LEU A 377 -22.42 -2.59 4.91
N ARG A 378 -21.35 -2.73 5.70
CA ARG A 378 -20.59 -1.57 6.20
C ARG A 378 -19.92 -0.79 5.08
N SER A 379 -19.25 -1.48 4.17
CA SER A 379 -18.59 -0.87 3.02
C SER A 379 -19.59 -0.16 2.11
N SER A 380 -20.70 -0.82 1.76
CA SER A 380 -21.79 -0.25 0.96
C SER A 380 -22.37 1.00 1.61
N LYS A 381 -22.74 0.92 2.90
CA LYS A 381 -23.34 2.07 3.61
C LYS A 381 -22.39 3.25 3.73
N LEU A 382 -21.09 2.99 3.96
CA LEU A 382 -20.08 4.04 4.01
C LEU A 382 -19.89 4.68 2.63
N GLU A 383 -19.91 3.88 1.57
CA GLU A 383 -19.84 4.38 0.20
C GLU A 383 -21.02 5.29 -0.12
N ASP A 384 -22.25 4.90 0.24
CA ASP A 384 -23.45 5.71 0.02
C ASP A 384 -23.38 7.06 0.74
N ILE A 385 -22.97 7.07 2.01
CA ILE A 385 -22.81 8.31 2.80
C ILE A 385 -21.73 9.20 2.19
N ARG A 386 -20.60 8.63 1.75
CA ARG A 386 -19.55 9.40 1.10
C ARG A 386 -20.01 9.95 -0.25
N ARG A 387 -20.77 9.17 -1.02
CA ARG A 387 -21.37 9.57 -2.29
C ARG A 387 -22.28 10.78 -2.10
N GLU A 388 -23.18 10.71 -1.12
CA GLU A 388 -24.09 11.80 -0.75
C GLU A 388 -23.31 13.05 -0.29
N PHE A 389 -22.31 12.88 0.57
CA PHE A 389 -21.43 13.96 1.02
C PHE A 389 -20.77 14.68 -0.16
N PHE A 390 -20.06 13.97 -1.04
CA PHE A 390 -19.35 14.61 -2.15
C PHE A 390 -20.29 15.21 -3.22
N ASN A 391 -21.52 14.68 -3.34
CA ASN A 391 -22.52 15.24 -4.24
C ASN A 391 -23.12 16.56 -3.73
N THR A 392 -23.08 16.82 -2.41
CA THR A 392 -23.81 17.95 -1.80
C THR A 392 -22.89 18.99 -1.18
N ILE A 393 -21.73 18.61 -0.63
CA ILE A 393 -20.88 19.48 0.19
C ILE A 393 -20.45 20.76 -0.52
N ASN A 394 -20.06 20.68 -1.80
CA ASN A 394 -19.62 21.84 -2.57
C ASN A 394 -20.76 22.84 -2.75
N THR A 395 -21.97 22.36 -3.06
CA THR A 395 -23.16 23.21 -3.22
C THR A 395 -23.51 23.89 -1.90
N ILE A 396 -23.53 23.11 -0.81
CA ILE A 396 -23.81 23.63 0.54
C ILE A 396 -22.79 24.71 0.93
N GLU A 397 -21.51 24.48 0.67
CA GLU A 397 -20.44 25.43 1.01
C GLU A 397 -20.51 26.70 0.15
N ILE A 398 -20.80 26.58 -1.14
CA ILE A 398 -21.00 27.73 -2.04
C ILE A 398 -22.20 28.56 -1.58
N GLU A 399 -23.35 27.94 -1.33
CA GLU A 399 -24.56 28.63 -0.86
C GLU A 399 -24.32 29.32 0.48
N ARG A 400 -23.63 28.65 1.41
CA ARG A 400 -23.22 29.22 2.69
C ARG A 400 -22.37 30.48 2.50
N GLN A 401 -21.34 30.44 1.66
CA GLN A 401 -20.47 31.59 1.40
C GLN A 401 -21.23 32.76 0.77
N LEU A 402 -22.10 32.47 -0.22
CA LEU A 402 -22.93 33.48 -0.87
C LEU A 402 -23.96 34.12 0.09
N SER A 403 -24.39 33.40 1.13
CA SER A 403 -25.28 33.93 2.18
C SER A 403 -24.57 34.84 3.20
N GLY A 404 -23.26 35.05 3.10
CA GLY A 404 -22.48 35.90 4.01
C GLY A 404 -22.18 35.25 5.37
N CYS A 405 -22.51 33.97 5.55
CA CYS A 405 -22.15 33.23 6.76
C CYS A 405 -20.64 32.94 6.75
N GLN A 406 -19.91 33.42 7.77
CA GLN A 406 -18.48 33.07 7.91
C GLN A 406 -18.28 31.55 8.04
N ALA A 407 -17.14 31.07 7.54
CA ALA A 407 -16.70 29.70 7.76
C ALA A 407 -16.64 29.42 9.26
N SER A 408 -17.19 28.28 9.67
CA SER A 408 -17.06 27.78 11.04
C SER A 408 -15.58 27.50 11.22
N GLU A 409 -14.99 28.00 12.31
CA GLU A 409 -13.60 27.68 12.67
C GLU A 409 -13.35 26.21 12.39
N ILE A 410 -12.38 25.95 11.51
CA ILE A 410 -11.94 24.61 11.15
C ILE A 410 -11.65 23.95 12.49
N LYS A 411 -12.46 22.96 12.89
CA LYS A 411 -12.10 22.14 14.06
C LYS A 411 -10.74 21.54 13.71
N ASP A 412 -9.71 22.03 14.38
CA ASP A 412 -8.37 21.48 14.27
C ASP A 412 -8.48 19.96 14.34
N LEU A 413 -7.81 19.27 13.41
CA LEU A 413 -7.70 17.82 13.47
C LEU A 413 -7.28 17.47 14.90
N GLU A 414 -8.11 16.69 15.61
CA GLU A 414 -7.84 16.31 17.00
C GLU A 414 -6.37 15.90 17.15
N VAL A 415 -5.64 16.59 18.02
CA VAL A 415 -4.25 16.26 18.33
C VAL A 415 -4.24 14.81 18.82
N ALA A 416 -3.58 13.94 18.06
CA ALA A 416 -3.53 12.53 18.40
C ALA A 416 -2.62 12.35 19.62
N HIS A 417 -3.19 11.90 20.74
CA HIS A 417 -2.39 11.43 21.87
C HIS A 417 -1.80 10.05 21.57
N PHE A 418 -0.48 9.96 21.47
CA PHE A 418 0.23 8.71 21.24
C PHE A 418 0.62 8.04 22.55
N THR A 419 0.84 6.72 22.48
CA THR A 419 1.34 5.92 23.59
C THR A 419 2.78 6.26 23.99
N PHE A 420 3.59 6.79 23.05
CA PHE A 420 5.01 7.11 23.24
C PHE A 420 5.27 8.58 22.96
N ASP A 421 5.87 9.28 23.92
CA ASP A 421 6.19 10.71 23.81
C ASP A 421 7.26 10.99 22.74
N GLU A 422 8.16 10.03 22.50
CA GLU A 422 9.19 10.12 21.46
C GLU A 422 8.56 10.27 20.07
N ARG A 423 7.39 9.66 19.85
CA ARG A 423 6.65 9.80 18.59
C ARG A 423 6.15 11.23 18.41
N SER A 424 5.61 11.85 19.46
CA SER A 424 5.16 13.25 19.42
C SER A 424 6.33 14.18 19.08
N ARG A 425 7.50 13.98 19.70
CA ARG A 425 8.71 14.76 19.40
C ARG A 425 9.16 14.56 17.96
N LEU A 426 9.14 13.32 17.47
CA LEU A 426 9.53 13.01 16.10
C LEU A 426 8.58 13.64 15.08
N VAL A 427 7.27 13.66 15.34
CA VAL A 427 6.29 14.37 14.48
C VAL A 427 6.65 15.84 14.36
N ASN A 428 6.91 16.52 15.48
CA ASN A 428 7.30 17.92 15.46
C ASN A 428 8.57 18.16 14.64
N VAL A 429 9.56 17.28 14.72
CA VAL A 429 10.81 17.39 13.94
C VAL A 429 10.59 17.08 12.46
N LEU A 430 9.84 16.01 12.14
CA LEU A 430 9.60 15.59 10.76
C LEU A 430 8.79 16.62 9.96
N PHE A 431 7.90 17.34 10.63
CA PHE A 431 6.95 18.28 10.05
C PHE A 431 7.18 19.74 10.48
N ALA A 432 8.29 20.06 11.19
CA ALA A 432 8.62 21.41 11.66
C ALA A 432 8.56 22.49 10.56
N PHE A 433 8.88 22.11 9.32
CA PHE A 433 8.87 23.02 8.17
C PHE A 433 7.56 23.01 7.38
N SER A 434 6.61 22.10 7.66
CA SER A 434 5.35 22.05 6.91
C SER A 434 4.36 23.15 7.30
N ASP A 435 4.47 23.71 8.51
CA ASP A 435 3.58 24.77 8.97
C ASP A 435 3.81 26.10 8.24
N ASN A 436 4.97 26.28 7.60
CA ASN A 436 5.28 27.44 6.74
C ASN A 436 5.02 27.20 5.24
N VAL A 437 4.83 25.95 4.80
CA VAL A 437 4.63 25.63 3.36
C VAL A 437 3.19 25.86 2.92
N MET A 438 2.23 25.87 3.85
CA MET A 438 0.84 26.23 3.52
C MET A 438 0.64 27.75 3.39
N THR A 439 1.54 28.56 3.94
CA THR A 439 1.47 30.03 3.92
C THR A 439 2.44 30.69 2.96
N ASP A 440 3.52 30.03 2.52
CA ASP A 440 4.51 30.66 1.64
C ASP A 440 4.74 29.90 0.32
N LYS A 441 3.94 30.26 -0.70
CA LYS A 441 4.02 29.73 -2.08
C LYS A 441 5.26 30.17 -2.86
N SER A 442 6.20 30.90 -2.24
CA SER A 442 7.34 31.50 -2.95
C SER A 442 8.65 30.71 -2.89
N ARG A 443 8.81 29.73 -1.99
CA ARG A 443 10.11 29.07 -1.74
C ARG A 443 10.30 27.66 -2.31
N LEU A 444 9.48 27.25 -3.29
CA LEU A 444 9.63 25.98 -4.00
C LEU A 444 10.24 26.13 -5.40
N LEU A 445 10.85 27.28 -5.71
CA LEU A 445 11.37 27.62 -7.03
C LEU A 445 12.79 28.22 -7.06
N ASP A 446 13.57 28.05 -5.99
CA ASP A 446 15.03 28.23 -6.07
C ASP A 446 15.73 26.89 -5.84
#